data_AF-A0A2V6G5B6-F1
#
_entry.id   AF-A0A2V6G5B6-F1
#
_cell.length_a   1.000
_cell.length_b   1.000
_cell.length_c   1.000
_cell.angle_alpha   90.00
_cell.angle_beta   90.00
_cell.angle_gamma   90.00
#
_symmetry.space_group_name_H-M   'P 1'
#
loop_
_entity.id
_entity.type
_entity.pdbx_description
1 polymer ?
#
loop_
_entity_poly.entity_id
_entity_poly.type
_entity_poly.pdbx_seq_one_letter_code
_entity_poly.pdbx_strand_id
1 'polypeptide(L)'
;MNVTFRIWRGDKRGGEFRDYTTGISEGMVVLDAVNQIQATQANDLACRWNCKAGKCGSCSAEVNGMPKLMCMTRMSELPLDRPITVEPMKAFPVLKDLITDVSLNFRVKKKIKKFKPRPPDALDGTWRMQQQDIDRVQEFRKCIECFLCQDVCHVLRDHQMHEQFIGPRFLIYVAALEMHPLD
;
A
#
# COMPACT_ATOMS: atom_id res chain seq x y z
N MET A 1 -28.18 -1.87 4.22
CA MET A 1 -28.48 -1.25 2.90
C MET A 1 -27.67 -2.00 1.83
N ASN A 2 -28.14 -2.12 0.60
CA ASN A 2 -27.35 -2.72 -0.49
C ASN A 2 -26.58 -1.62 -1.25
N VAL A 3 -25.33 -1.89 -1.62
CA VAL A 3 -24.47 -0.99 -2.38
C VAL A 3 -23.84 -1.76 -3.54
N THR A 4 -23.74 -1.09 -4.69
CA THR A 4 -23.08 -1.63 -5.88
C THR A 4 -21.59 -1.31 -5.86
N PHE A 5 -20.77 -2.32 -6.07
CA PHE A 5 -19.33 -2.24 -6.27
C PHE A 5 -19.00 -2.56 -7.71
N ARG A 6 -18.29 -1.65 -8.37
CA ARG A 6 -17.73 -1.85 -9.70
C ARG A 6 -16.27 -2.28 -9.55
N ILE A 7 -16.00 -3.57 -9.64
CA ILE A 7 -14.67 -4.12 -9.37
C ILE A 7 -14.00 -4.50 -10.69
N TRP A 8 -12.75 -4.06 -10.89
CA TRP A 8 -11.92 -4.51 -12.01
C TRP A 8 -11.64 -6.01 -11.90
N ARG A 9 -11.84 -6.76 -12.99
CA ARG A 9 -11.57 -8.21 -13.09
C ARG A 9 -10.71 -8.53 -14.31
N GLY A 10 -9.72 -9.43 -14.17
CA GLY A 10 -8.83 -9.82 -15.27
C GLY A 10 -7.38 -10.12 -14.86
N ASP A 11 -6.46 -10.07 -15.82
CA ASP A 11 -5.03 -10.27 -15.62
C ASP A 11 -4.16 -9.40 -16.57
N LYS A 12 -2.88 -9.75 -16.70
CA LYS A 12 -1.91 -9.11 -17.61
C LYS A 12 -2.33 -9.04 -19.09
N ARG A 13 -3.30 -9.85 -19.53
CA ARG A 13 -3.82 -9.88 -20.91
C ARG A 13 -4.97 -8.90 -21.14
N GLY A 14 -5.49 -8.30 -20.08
CA GLY A 14 -6.64 -7.41 -20.11
C GLY A 14 -7.67 -7.76 -19.03
N GLY A 15 -8.72 -6.96 -18.98
CA GLY A 15 -9.80 -7.12 -18.02
C GLY A 15 -10.93 -6.16 -18.27
N GLU A 16 -11.97 -6.28 -17.47
CA GLU A 16 -13.19 -5.48 -17.56
C GLU A 16 -13.71 -5.18 -16.16
N PHE A 17 -14.55 -4.16 -16.05
CA PHE A 17 -15.29 -3.89 -14.82
C PHE A 17 -16.50 -4.80 -14.71
N ARG A 18 -16.71 -5.36 -13.51
CA ARG A 18 -17.92 -6.12 -13.18
C ARG A 18 -18.60 -5.51 -11.96
N ASP A 19 -19.91 -5.38 -12.05
CA ASP A 19 -20.73 -4.83 -10.98
C ASP A 19 -21.23 -5.96 -10.07
N TYR A 20 -21.07 -5.77 -8.75
CA TYR A 20 -21.48 -6.67 -7.69
C TYR A 20 -22.31 -5.91 -6.68
N THR A 21 -23.45 -6.44 -6.27
CA THR A 21 -24.28 -5.79 -5.24
C THR A 21 -24.16 -6.57 -3.95
N THR A 22 -23.83 -5.88 -2.86
CA THR A 22 -23.68 -6.51 -1.54
C THR A 22 -24.32 -5.67 -0.45
N GLY A 23 -24.86 -6.35 0.55
CA GLY A 23 -25.34 -5.70 1.76
C GLY A 23 -24.18 -5.13 2.56
N ILE A 24 -24.35 -3.92 3.09
CA ILE A 24 -23.43 -3.28 4.03
C ILE A 24 -24.12 -2.96 5.36
N SER A 25 -23.34 -2.98 6.44
CA SER A 25 -23.71 -2.59 7.80
C SER A 25 -22.82 -1.45 8.30
N GLU A 26 -23.26 -0.81 9.38
CA GLU A 26 -22.50 0.23 10.06
C GLU A 26 -21.11 -0.29 10.48
N GLY A 27 -20.09 0.56 10.34
CA GLY A 27 -18.71 0.24 10.69
C GLY A 27 -17.93 -0.52 9.61
N MET A 28 -18.58 -1.04 8.57
CA MET A 28 -17.86 -1.72 7.48
C MET A 28 -16.90 -0.80 6.74
N VAL A 29 -15.80 -1.40 6.27
CA VAL A 29 -14.84 -0.79 5.34
C VAL A 29 -14.92 -1.46 3.98
N VAL A 30 -14.32 -0.84 2.95
CA VAL A 30 -14.29 -1.37 1.57
C VAL A 30 -13.79 -2.81 1.53
N LEU A 31 -12.76 -3.16 2.31
CA LEU A 31 -12.25 -4.53 2.34
C LEU A 31 -13.28 -5.55 2.82
N ASP A 32 -14.15 -5.20 3.76
CA ASP A 32 -15.18 -6.13 4.25
C ASP A 32 -16.18 -6.46 3.13
N ALA A 33 -16.61 -5.44 2.39
CA ALA A 33 -17.50 -5.60 1.25
C ALA A 33 -16.85 -6.41 0.12
N VAL A 34 -15.57 -6.15 -0.20
CA VAL A 34 -14.81 -6.93 -1.20
C VAL A 34 -14.68 -8.39 -0.78
N ASN A 35 -14.39 -8.68 0.48
CA ASN A 35 -14.31 -10.05 0.99
C ASN A 35 -15.69 -10.74 0.98
N GLN A 36 -16.76 -10.01 1.26
CA GLN A 36 -18.12 -10.56 1.18
C GLN A 36 -18.50 -10.90 -0.27
N ILE A 37 -18.18 -10.03 -1.23
CA ILE A 37 -18.36 -10.28 -2.66
C ILE A 37 -17.53 -11.50 -3.08
N GLN A 38 -16.26 -11.56 -2.66
CA GLN A 38 -15.39 -12.72 -2.92
C GLN A 38 -16.02 -14.01 -2.38
N ALA A 39 -16.53 -14.01 -1.15
CA ALA A 39 -17.08 -15.22 -0.53
C ALA A 39 -18.40 -15.70 -1.18
N THR A 40 -19.23 -14.78 -1.68
CA THR A 40 -20.64 -15.08 -2.01
C THR A 40 -20.98 -15.00 -3.50
N GLN A 41 -20.22 -14.23 -4.28
CA GLN A 41 -20.55 -13.91 -5.68
C GLN A 41 -19.37 -14.14 -6.64
N ALA A 42 -18.14 -14.03 -6.16
CA ALA A 42 -16.94 -14.07 -6.98
C ALA A 42 -15.78 -14.78 -6.24
N ASN A 43 -15.92 -16.08 -6.00
CA ASN A 43 -14.93 -16.88 -5.25
C ASN A 43 -13.54 -16.93 -5.91
N ASP A 44 -13.46 -16.56 -7.18
CA ASP A 44 -12.22 -16.46 -7.94
C ASP A 44 -11.58 -15.06 -7.93
N LEU A 45 -12.23 -14.05 -7.32
CA LEU A 45 -11.71 -12.68 -7.20
C LEU A 45 -10.42 -12.69 -6.40
N ALA A 46 -9.35 -12.14 -6.97
CA ALA A 46 -8.06 -12.01 -6.30
C ALA A 46 -7.89 -10.61 -5.68
N CYS A 47 -7.59 -10.57 -4.38
CA CYS A 47 -7.18 -9.35 -3.71
C CYS A 47 -6.14 -9.68 -2.62
N ARG A 48 -5.30 -8.71 -2.26
CA ARG A 48 -4.36 -8.85 -1.15
C ARG A 48 -4.93 -8.20 0.10
N TRP A 49 -4.87 -8.89 1.22
CA TRP A 49 -5.18 -8.35 2.54
C TRP A 49 -4.55 -9.21 3.63
N ASN A 50 -4.47 -8.67 4.86
CA ASN A 50 -4.06 -9.44 6.04
C ASN A 50 -4.54 -8.77 7.35
N CYS A 51 -3.84 -7.73 7.82
CA CYS A 51 -3.98 -7.22 9.21
C CYS A 51 -5.33 -6.56 9.55
N LYS A 52 -6.07 -6.08 8.54
CA LYS A 52 -7.30 -5.26 8.68
C LYS A 52 -7.20 -4.04 9.62
N ALA A 53 -5.99 -3.54 9.89
CA ALA A 53 -5.74 -2.47 10.87
C ALA A 53 -4.86 -1.33 10.32
N GLY A 54 -4.60 -1.30 9.01
CA GLY A 54 -3.75 -0.27 8.40
C GLY A 54 -2.27 -0.37 8.80
N LYS A 55 -1.78 -1.56 9.13
CA LYS A 55 -0.40 -1.78 9.62
C LYS A 55 0.52 -2.55 8.67
N CYS A 56 -0.02 -3.43 7.82
CA CYS A 56 0.81 -4.26 6.93
C CYS A 56 0.91 -3.75 5.49
N GLY A 57 0.13 -2.74 5.11
CA GLY A 57 0.14 -2.16 3.77
C GLY A 57 -0.32 -3.09 2.62
N SER A 58 -0.99 -4.21 2.90
CA SER A 58 -1.26 -5.23 1.87
C SER A 58 -2.51 -4.99 1.03
N CYS A 59 -3.51 -4.27 1.55
CA CYS A 59 -4.81 -4.04 0.92
C CYS A 59 -4.89 -2.71 0.15
N SER A 60 -3.78 -2.30 -0.44
CA SER A 60 -3.71 -1.13 -1.30
C SER A 60 -4.45 -1.38 -2.60
N ALA A 61 -5.34 -0.46 -2.97
CA ALA A 61 -6.10 -0.45 -4.21
C ALA A 61 -6.51 1.00 -4.52
N GLU A 62 -7.00 1.27 -5.73
CA GLU A 62 -7.71 2.51 -5.98
C GLU A 62 -9.20 2.33 -5.67
N VAL A 63 -9.75 3.23 -4.85
CA VAL A 63 -11.18 3.30 -4.54
C VAL A 63 -11.71 4.62 -5.08
N ASN A 64 -12.65 4.54 -6.02
CA ASN A 64 -13.15 5.68 -6.79
C ASN A 64 -12.01 6.53 -7.42
N GLY A 65 -11.02 5.85 -8.00
CA GLY A 65 -9.84 6.46 -8.64
C GLY A 65 -8.79 7.02 -7.67
N MET A 66 -8.98 6.88 -6.36
CA MET A 66 -8.04 7.37 -5.35
C MET A 66 -7.26 6.23 -4.70
N PRO A 67 -5.92 6.29 -4.63
CA PRO A 67 -5.12 5.28 -3.91
C PRO A 67 -5.47 5.24 -2.41
N LYS A 68 -5.92 4.10 -1.93
CA LYS A 68 -6.45 3.89 -0.58
C LYS A 68 -6.05 2.54 -0.01
N LEU A 69 -6.03 2.44 1.32
CA LEU A 69 -6.08 1.15 2.01
C LEU A 69 -7.53 0.73 2.12
N MET A 70 -7.93 -0.37 1.48
CA MET A 70 -9.32 -0.84 1.52
C MET A 70 -9.78 -1.13 2.96
N CYS A 71 -8.88 -1.58 3.85
CA CYS A 71 -9.24 -1.87 5.25
C CYS A 71 -9.41 -0.62 6.12
N MET A 72 -9.03 0.56 5.65
CA MET A 72 -9.17 1.82 6.37
C MET A 72 -10.18 2.76 5.72
N THR A 73 -10.71 2.39 4.55
CA THR A 73 -11.67 3.21 3.82
C THR A 73 -13.07 2.86 4.30
N ARG A 74 -13.66 3.71 5.13
CA ARG A 74 -14.99 3.48 5.71
C ARG A 74 -16.07 3.63 4.67
N MET A 75 -17.05 2.74 4.69
CA MET A 75 -18.22 2.85 3.80
C MET A 75 -19.01 4.14 4.05
N SER A 76 -19.02 4.65 5.28
CA SER A 76 -19.67 5.92 5.65
C SER A 76 -19.03 7.16 5.04
N GLU A 77 -17.81 7.07 4.49
CA GLU A 77 -17.09 8.19 3.88
C GLU A 77 -17.25 8.21 2.34
N LEU A 78 -17.94 7.23 1.77
CA LEU A 78 -18.09 7.06 0.32
C LEU A 78 -19.49 7.46 -0.13
N PRO A 79 -19.64 8.01 -1.35
CA PRO A 79 -20.95 8.24 -1.96
C PRO A 79 -21.58 6.88 -2.32
N LEU A 80 -22.68 6.53 -1.66
CA LEU A 80 -23.34 5.23 -1.78
C LEU A 80 -24.53 5.23 -2.78
N ASP A 81 -24.85 6.40 -3.34
CA ASP A 81 -25.86 6.63 -4.38
C ASP A 81 -25.38 6.22 -5.78
N ARG A 82 -24.09 5.89 -5.92
CA ARG A 82 -23.45 5.44 -7.16
C ARG A 82 -22.52 4.26 -6.91
N PRO A 83 -22.15 3.49 -7.95
CA PRO A 83 -21.23 2.36 -7.78
C PRO A 83 -19.87 2.79 -7.21
N ILE A 84 -19.41 2.09 -6.17
CA ILE A 84 -18.05 2.25 -5.65
C ILE A 84 -17.11 1.49 -6.57
N THR A 85 -16.22 2.19 -7.25
CA THR A 85 -15.23 1.59 -8.14
C THR A 85 -14.02 1.13 -7.35
N VAL A 86 -13.58 -0.11 -7.56
CA VAL A 86 -12.37 -0.67 -6.96
C VAL A 86 -11.46 -1.23 -8.05
N GLU A 87 -10.25 -0.71 -8.13
CA GLU A 87 -9.26 -1.01 -9.17
C GLU A 87 -7.92 -1.41 -8.54
N PRO A 88 -7.09 -2.22 -9.23
CA PRO A 88 -5.70 -2.40 -8.83
C PRO A 88 -4.93 -1.07 -8.86
N MET A 89 -3.84 -0.98 -8.08
CA MET A 89 -2.91 0.16 -8.16
C MET A 89 -2.38 0.34 -9.59
N LYS A 90 -2.48 1.54 -10.14
CA LYS A 90 -2.13 1.85 -11.54
C LYS A 90 -0.63 1.93 -11.80
N ALA A 91 0.18 2.27 -10.80
CA ALA A 91 1.64 2.33 -10.95
C ALA A 91 2.33 0.96 -10.96
N PHE A 92 1.58 -0.15 -10.94
CA PHE A 92 2.17 -1.48 -10.88
C PHE A 92 1.48 -2.43 -11.86
N PRO A 93 2.21 -3.35 -12.51
CA PRO A 93 1.61 -4.34 -13.40
C PRO A 93 0.55 -5.19 -12.67
N VAL A 94 -0.61 -5.38 -13.29
CA VAL A 94 -1.67 -6.24 -12.73
C VAL A 94 -1.28 -7.70 -12.88
N LEU A 95 -1.37 -8.46 -11.79
CA LEU A 95 -1.20 -9.91 -11.78
C LEU A 95 -2.53 -10.63 -11.98
N LYS A 96 -3.51 -10.29 -11.14
CA LYS A 96 -4.89 -10.78 -11.24
C LYS A 96 -5.81 -9.89 -10.41
N ASP A 97 -6.93 -9.48 -11.00
CA ASP A 97 -7.96 -8.65 -10.36
C ASP A 97 -7.34 -7.43 -9.63
N LEU A 98 -7.44 -7.36 -8.30
CA LEU A 98 -6.93 -6.26 -7.48
C LEU A 98 -5.46 -6.45 -7.06
N ILE A 99 -4.80 -7.52 -7.49
CA ILE A 99 -3.41 -7.82 -7.14
C ILE A 99 -2.47 -7.24 -8.20
N THR A 100 -1.48 -6.47 -7.73
CA THR A 100 -0.40 -5.93 -8.56
C THR A 100 0.97 -6.46 -8.17
N ASP A 101 1.90 -6.45 -9.12
CA ASP A 101 3.29 -6.83 -8.92
C ASP A 101 4.12 -5.65 -8.37
N VAL A 102 4.40 -5.73 -7.07
CA VAL A 102 5.26 -4.78 -6.35
C VAL A 102 6.70 -5.29 -6.18
N SER A 103 7.09 -6.37 -6.88
CA SER A 103 8.39 -7.04 -6.72
C SER A 103 9.59 -6.13 -6.97
N LEU A 104 9.43 -5.13 -7.85
CA LEU A 104 10.46 -4.14 -8.13
C LEU A 104 10.89 -3.39 -6.87
N ASN A 105 9.95 -3.03 -6.00
CA ASN A 105 10.25 -2.30 -4.77
C ASN A 105 11.23 -3.08 -3.90
N PHE A 106 11.05 -4.40 -3.77
CA PHE A 106 11.98 -5.25 -3.03
C PHE A 106 13.35 -5.37 -3.71
N ARG A 107 13.42 -5.32 -5.04
CA ARG A 107 14.69 -5.28 -5.79
C ARG A 107 15.42 -3.95 -5.59
N VAL A 108 14.71 -2.83 -5.68
CA VAL A 108 15.26 -1.48 -5.43
C VAL A 108 15.81 -1.39 -4.01
N LYS A 109 15.06 -1.85 -3.00
CA LYS A 109 15.49 -1.84 -1.59
C LYS A 109 16.84 -2.53 -1.38
N LYS A 110 17.08 -3.65 -2.08
CA LYS A 110 18.35 -4.40 -1.98
C LYS A 110 19.56 -3.66 -2.55
N LYS A 111 19.35 -2.69 -3.45
CA LYS A 111 20.41 -1.85 -4.03
C LYS A 111 20.84 -0.71 -3.10
N ILE A 112 20.00 -0.38 -2.10
CA ILE A 112 20.30 0.69 -1.14
C ILE A 112 21.42 0.22 -0.20
N LYS A 113 22.41 1.09 0.02
CA LYS A 113 23.54 0.81 0.92
C LYS A 113 23.00 0.42 2.30
N LYS A 114 23.51 -0.69 2.83
CA LYS A 114 23.15 -1.14 4.17
C LYS A 114 23.69 -0.16 5.20
N PHE A 115 22.86 0.13 6.20
CA PHE A 115 23.26 0.88 7.38
C PHE A 115 24.45 0.22 8.07
N LYS A 116 25.46 1.02 8.43
CA LYS A 116 26.62 0.58 9.19
C LYS A 116 26.76 1.51 10.39
N PRO A 117 26.45 1.06 11.62
CA PRO A 117 26.57 1.91 12.78
C PRO A 117 28.04 2.30 13.03
N ARG A 118 28.24 3.50 13.59
CA ARG A 118 29.52 3.90 14.18
C ARG A 118 29.95 2.92 15.30
N PRO A 119 31.23 2.89 15.69
CA PRO A 119 31.68 2.08 16.82
C PRO A 119 30.91 2.38 18.12
N PRO A 120 30.71 1.38 19.00
CA PRO A 120 30.09 1.57 20.31
C PRO A 120 30.81 2.62 21.17
N ASP A 121 30.05 3.29 22.06
CA ASP A 121 30.60 4.30 22.99
C ASP A 121 31.18 3.68 24.25
N ALA A 122 30.69 2.50 24.64
CA ALA A 122 31.04 1.83 25.88
C ALA A 122 31.68 0.46 25.62
N LEU A 123 32.49 0.01 26.59
CA LEU A 123 33.22 -1.27 26.53
C LEU A 123 32.28 -2.50 26.48
N ASP A 124 31.02 -2.34 26.90
CA ASP A 124 29.98 -3.38 26.85
C ASP A 124 29.32 -3.50 25.46
N GLY A 125 29.75 -2.69 24.48
CA GLY A 125 29.21 -2.70 23.12
C GLY A 125 27.94 -1.87 22.94
N THR A 126 27.55 -1.06 23.93
CA THR A 126 26.37 -0.20 23.83
C THR A 126 26.68 1.19 23.22
N TRP A 127 25.63 1.83 22.71
CA TRP A 127 25.68 3.21 22.21
C TRP A 127 24.87 4.13 23.11
N ARG A 128 25.34 5.36 23.24
CA ARG A 128 24.63 6.49 23.85
C ARG A 128 24.05 7.35 22.73
N MET A 129 22.75 7.59 22.80
CA MET A 129 22.00 8.38 21.83
C MET A 129 21.19 9.44 22.58
N GLN A 130 21.08 10.64 22.04
CA GLN A 130 20.17 11.64 22.59
C GLN A 130 18.74 11.32 22.15
N GLN A 131 17.77 11.53 23.04
CA GLN A 131 16.36 11.25 22.74
C GLN A 131 15.88 12.00 21.49
N GLN A 132 16.33 13.24 21.30
CA GLN A 132 16.01 14.05 20.11
C GLN A 132 16.41 13.37 18.79
N ASP A 133 17.53 12.64 18.76
CA ASP A 133 17.99 11.94 17.57
C ASP A 133 17.12 10.71 17.31
N ILE A 134 16.72 10.01 18.38
CA ILE A 134 15.78 8.87 18.29
C ILE A 134 14.41 9.33 17.78
N ASP A 135 13.93 10.48 18.24
CA ASP A 135 12.62 11.02 17.87
C ASP A 135 12.59 11.46 16.41
N ARG A 136 13.67 12.08 15.92
CA ARG A 136 13.79 12.57 14.54
C ARG A 136 13.53 11.49 13.49
N VAL A 137 13.96 10.25 13.73
CA VAL A 137 13.82 9.16 12.75
C VAL A 137 12.47 8.43 12.80
N GLN A 138 11.68 8.63 13.87
CA GLN A 138 10.45 7.87 14.09
C GLN A 138 9.45 8.02 12.95
N GLU A 139 9.30 9.23 12.40
CA GLU A 139 8.32 9.48 11.34
C GLU A 139 8.62 8.66 10.09
N PHE A 140 9.88 8.58 9.66
CA PHE A 140 10.27 7.80 8.49
C PHE A 140 10.08 6.30 8.68
N ARG A 141 10.14 5.81 9.92
CA ARG A 141 9.95 4.40 10.29
C ARG A 141 8.48 3.98 10.35
N LYS A 142 7.53 4.92 10.37
CA LYS A 142 6.08 4.61 10.33
C LYS A 142 5.63 4.07 8.97
N CYS A 143 6.44 4.19 7.92
CA CYS A 143 6.09 3.70 6.60
C CYS A 143 5.91 2.16 6.59
N ILE A 144 4.71 1.72 6.24
CA ILE A 144 4.30 0.29 6.21
C ILE A 144 4.47 -0.40 4.85
N GLU A 145 5.15 0.26 3.90
CA GLU A 145 5.36 -0.25 2.53
C GLU A 145 4.04 -0.56 1.81
N CYS A 146 2.99 0.25 2.00
CA CYS A 146 1.73 0.11 1.26
C CYS A 146 1.82 0.52 -0.21
N PHE A 147 2.89 1.23 -0.59
CA PHE A 147 3.19 1.73 -1.93
C PHE A 147 2.16 2.68 -2.56
N LEU A 148 1.15 3.14 -1.81
CA LEU A 148 0.19 4.15 -2.29
C LEU A 148 0.86 5.47 -2.69
N CYS A 149 1.96 5.85 -2.03
CA CYS A 149 2.76 7.02 -2.42
C CYS A 149 3.38 6.86 -3.83
N GLN A 150 3.76 5.64 -4.20
CA GLN A 150 4.24 5.36 -5.55
C GLN A 150 3.10 5.33 -6.57
N ASP A 151 1.91 4.89 -6.15
CA ASP A 151 0.71 4.85 -6.99
C ASP A 151 0.15 6.24 -7.34
N VAL A 152 0.35 7.22 -6.46
CA VAL A 152 0.05 8.64 -6.73
C VAL A 152 1.13 9.33 -7.56
N CYS A 153 2.36 8.82 -7.56
CA CYS A 153 3.51 9.52 -8.14
C CYS A 153 3.49 9.49 -9.68
N HIS A 154 3.20 10.61 -10.33
CA HIS A 154 3.16 10.74 -11.81
C HIS A 154 4.41 10.18 -12.53
N VAL A 155 5.62 10.31 -11.96
CA VAL A 155 6.86 9.74 -12.53
C VAL A 155 6.81 8.21 -12.65
N LEU A 156 6.22 7.53 -11.66
CA LEU A 156 6.09 6.07 -11.65
C LEU A 156 4.79 5.64 -12.34
N ARG A 157 3.67 6.29 -11.99
CA ARG A 157 2.34 5.98 -12.47
C ARG A 157 2.17 6.24 -13.98
N ASP A 158 2.49 7.45 -14.43
CA ASP A 158 2.13 7.92 -15.78
C ASP A 158 3.31 7.82 -16.74
N HIS A 159 4.53 8.12 -16.27
CA HIS A 159 5.75 8.03 -17.08
C HIS A 159 6.45 6.67 -16.99
N GLN A 160 6.02 5.79 -16.08
CA GLN A 160 6.53 4.42 -15.94
C GLN A 160 8.07 4.34 -15.77
N MET A 161 8.69 5.35 -15.17
CA MET A 161 10.15 5.47 -15.00
C MET A 161 10.69 4.67 -13.81
N HIS A 162 10.21 3.44 -13.68
CA HIS A 162 10.46 2.54 -12.56
C HIS A 162 11.93 2.12 -12.38
N GLU A 163 12.73 2.12 -13.45
CA GLU A 163 14.15 1.78 -13.40
C GLU A 163 15.04 3.00 -13.13
N GLN A 164 14.56 4.22 -13.44
CA GLN A 164 15.32 5.47 -13.32
C GLN A 164 15.03 6.20 -12.01
N PHE A 165 13.82 6.06 -11.48
CA PHE A 165 13.40 6.73 -10.25
C PHE A 165 13.04 5.71 -9.17
N ILE A 166 13.75 5.76 -8.04
CA ILE A 166 13.53 4.83 -6.94
C ILE A 166 12.15 4.98 -6.29
N GLY A 167 11.51 6.14 -6.40
CA GLY A 167 10.18 6.38 -5.84
C GLY A 167 10.16 6.94 -4.42
N PRO A 168 9.05 7.60 -4.03
CA PRO A 168 8.92 8.27 -2.73
C PRO A 168 9.15 7.36 -1.52
N ARG A 169 8.70 6.11 -1.57
CA ARG A 169 8.93 5.12 -0.49
C ARG A 169 10.41 4.99 -0.13
N PHE A 170 11.27 4.96 -1.14
CA PHE A 170 12.69 4.69 -0.95
C PHE A 170 13.48 5.94 -0.60
N LEU A 171 13.02 7.12 -1.00
CA LEU A 171 13.53 8.39 -0.46
C LEU A 171 13.33 8.46 1.06
N ILE A 172 12.14 8.09 1.55
CA ILE A 172 11.85 8.00 3.00
C ILE A 172 12.69 6.91 3.67
N TYR A 173 12.91 5.77 3.00
CA TYR A 173 13.77 4.72 3.54
C TYR A 173 15.21 5.19 3.72
N VAL A 174 15.79 5.86 2.70
CA VAL A 174 17.16 6.39 2.77
C VAL A 174 17.26 7.47 3.84
N ALA A 175 16.29 8.39 3.92
CA ALA A 175 16.26 9.40 4.98
C ALA A 175 16.25 8.76 6.38
N ALA A 176 15.58 7.62 6.57
CA ALA A 176 15.59 6.90 7.84
C ALA A 176 16.96 6.28 8.19
N LEU A 177 17.78 5.96 7.18
CA LEU A 177 19.13 5.42 7.38
C LEU A 177 20.12 6.56 7.67
N GLU A 178 20.11 7.61 6.85
CA GLU A 178 21.00 8.78 6.99
C GLU A 178 20.71 9.59 8.26
N MET A 179 19.48 9.55 8.77
CA MET A 179 19.11 10.19 10.04
C MET A 179 19.09 9.20 11.20
N HIS A 180 19.68 8.01 11.04
CA HIS A 180 19.80 7.07 12.15
C HIS A 180 20.74 7.69 13.21
N PRO A 181 20.42 7.66 14.52
CA PRO A 181 21.28 8.20 15.58
C PRO A 181 22.70 7.58 15.69
N LEU A 182 22.95 6.53 14.90
CA LEU A 182 24.18 5.75 14.91
C LEU A 182 24.87 5.78 13.54
N ASP A 183 24.31 6.49 12.56
CA ASP A 183 25.01 6.80 11.32
C ASP A 183 26.25 7.66 11.64
#